data_AF-A0A2E0JPR4-F1
#
_entry.id   AF-A0A2E0JPR4-F1
#
_cell.length_a   1.000
_cell.length_b   1.000
_cell.length_c   1.000
_cell.angle_alpha   90.00
_cell.angle_beta   90.00
_cell.angle_gamma   90.00
#
_symmetry.space_group_name_H-M   'P 1'
#
loop_
_entity.id
_entity.type
_entity.pdbx_description
1 polymer ?
#
loop_
_entity_poly.entity_id
_entity_poly.type
_entity_poly.pdbx_seq_one_letter_code
_entity_poly.pdbx_strand_id
1 'polypeptide(L)'
;MVSFQLLSAQNSKSAKGFKDYFPIAERPFLAAGTGNNPYERILLEAKPVVYYSIYNDIREALNRDTIVAGDAVYLSIQPHLRIYDENSKPVKTPSYKAFIGWQSIIKTENNNFLTAAIETGHYSNGQSKSAFSEDFEDNTPESRALYDDITDDTNLSEILNRSSGNFSTNLTRLSLNYRINTFDKDNYPLQSHSFTMAYQIYHNRFLGVFQFGGYNPEDIDIYGRHQIEAWYEFTAHFKKMRYSLTQRVFLHPDVHPSAELYRSETSATLYPWDGDLGIMARFSFGFDDYNYRFVDSYPRFSIGLTWDWFTPFVVKPRRMQVPQN
;
A
#
# COMPACT_ATOMS: atom_id res chain seq x y z
N MET A 1 -1.37 -10.21 49.13
CA MET A 1 -2.07 -10.15 47.83
C MET A 1 -2.38 -8.70 47.52
N VAL A 2 -1.62 -8.08 46.62
CA VAL A 2 -1.91 -6.74 46.08
C VAL A 2 -1.80 -6.88 44.57
N SER A 3 -2.91 -6.59 43.89
CA SER A 3 -3.09 -6.81 42.45
C SER A 3 -2.30 -5.78 41.65
N PHE A 4 -1.25 -6.23 40.97
CA PHE A 4 -0.54 -5.51 39.92
C PHE A 4 -1.31 -5.68 38.59
N GLN A 5 -2.39 -4.92 38.38
CA GLN A 5 -3.03 -4.83 37.06
C GLN A 5 -3.54 -3.41 36.80
N LEU A 6 -3.26 -2.92 35.58
CA LEU A 6 -3.83 -1.74 34.90
C LEU A 6 -3.16 -0.36 35.11
N LEU A 7 -1.83 -0.30 35.04
CA LEU A 7 -1.07 0.95 34.81
C LEU A 7 -0.30 0.95 33.48
N SER A 8 -0.94 0.49 32.41
CA SER A 8 -0.56 0.84 31.04
C SER A 8 -1.75 1.45 30.28
N ALA A 9 -2.49 2.33 30.95
CA ALA A 9 -3.22 3.36 30.22
C ALA A 9 -2.16 4.26 29.58
N GLN A 10 -2.08 4.19 28.25
CA GLN A 10 -1.10 4.87 27.42
C GLN A 10 -0.95 6.33 27.85
N ASN A 11 0.18 6.59 28.52
CA ASN A 11 0.57 7.91 28.97
C ASN A 11 0.73 8.80 27.73
N SER A 12 -0.13 9.81 27.59
CA SER A 12 -0.31 10.64 26.39
C SER A 12 0.89 11.54 26.03
N LYS A 13 2.05 11.34 26.66
CA LYS A 13 3.32 12.01 26.38
C LYS A 13 4.56 11.13 26.62
N SER A 14 4.51 9.82 26.35
CA SER A 14 5.75 9.03 26.36
C SER A 14 6.48 9.15 25.02
N ALA A 15 7.63 9.85 25.04
CA ALA A 15 8.62 9.87 23.98
C ALA A 15 9.06 8.44 23.59
N LYS A 16 8.49 7.91 22.52
CA LYS A 16 9.07 6.87 21.66
C LYS A 16 8.62 7.17 20.23
N GLY A 17 9.56 7.52 19.36
CA GLY A 17 9.30 7.76 17.94
C GLY A 17 8.60 6.55 17.30
N PHE A 18 7.81 6.79 16.26
CA PHE A 18 7.02 5.82 15.49
C PHE A 18 5.63 5.42 16.03
N LYS A 19 4.93 6.29 16.78
CA LYS A 19 3.52 6.05 17.19
C LYS A 19 2.52 7.08 16.68
N ASP A 20 2.80 7.66 15.52
CA ASP A 20 1.79 8.43 14.80
C ASP A 20 0.63 7.52 14.38
N TYR A 21 -0.46 8.07 13.86
CA TYR A 21 -1.58 7.27 13.36
C TYR A 21 -1.97 7.82 11.99
N PHE A 22 -2.03 6.93 10.99
CA PHE A 22 -2.47 7.23 9.63
C PHE A 22 -3.59 6.25 9.27
N PRO A 23 -4.84 6.73 9.11
CA PRO A 23 -5.98 5.87 8.83
C PRO A 23 -5.89 5.15 7.47
N ILE A 24 -5.27 5.79 6.48
CA ILE A 24 -4.99 5.22 5.16
C ILE A 24 -3.48 5.03 5.05
N ALA A 25 -3.02 3.78 5.17
CA ALA A 25 -1.61 3.45 5.11
C ALA A 25 -1.37 2.09 4.46
N GLU A 26 -0.22 1.94 3.80
CA GLU A 26 0.25 0.65 3.32
C GLU A 26 0.89 -0.13 4.46
N ARG A 27 0.54 -1.43 4.54
CA ARG A 27 1.14 -2.32 5.51
C ARG A 27 2.46 -2.86 5.00
N PRO A 28 3.54 -2.72 5.78
CA PRO A 28 4.79 -3.34 5.43
C PRO A 28 4.75 -4.85 5.64
N PHE A 29 5.48 -5.60 4.83
CA PHE A 29 5.61 -7.05 5.04
C PHE A 29 6.93 -7.61 4.50
N LEU A 30 7.21 -8.83 4.95
CA LEU A 30 8.21 -9.74 4.41
C LEU A 30 7.56 -11.11 4.26
N ALA A 31 7.53 -11.66 3.06
CA ALA A 31 6.84 -12.92 2.79
C ALA A 31 7.64 -13.83 1.86
N ALA A 32 7.55 -15.13 2.11
CA ALA A 32 7.95 -16.17 1.15
C ALA A 32 6.69 -16.78 0.56
N GLY A 33 6.81 -17.42 -0.60
CA GLY A 33 5.63 -18.02 -1.21
C GLY A 33 5.90 -18.75 -2.50
N THR A 34 4.82 -19.15 -3.14
CA THR A 34 4.82 -19.87 -4.41
C THR A 34 3.81 -19.21 -5.35
N GLY A 35 4.07 -19.31 -6.65
CA GLY A 35 3.20 -18.80 -7.69
C GLY A 35 3.58 -19.42 -9.03
N ASN A 36 2.69 -19.29 -10.00
CA ASN A 36 2.87 -19.87 -11.34
C ASN A 36 3.31 -18.80 -12.34
N ASN A 37 4.37 -18.05 -12.01
CA ASN A 37 4.99 -17.16 -12.98
C ASN A 37 5.84 -18.02 -13.94
N PRO A 38 5.56 -18.02 -15.27
CA PRO A 38 6.28 -18.83 -16.24
C PRO A 38 7.69 -18.32 -16.54
N TYR A 39 7.98 -17.06 -16.22
CA TYR A 39 9.25 -16.40 -16.53
C TYR A 39 10.24 -16.43 -15.37
N GLU A 40 9.77 -16.18 -14.13
CA GLU A 40 10.66 -16.05 -12.97
C GLU A 40 10.04 -16.61 -11.69
N ARG A 41 10.81 -17.38 -10.91
CA ARG A 41 10.34 -17.91 -9.62
C ARG A 41 10.74 -16.98 -8.47
N ILE A 42 9.76 -16.38 -7.81
CA ILE A 42 9.96 -15.52 -6.63
C ILE A 42 10.12 -16.38 -5.38
N LEU A 43 11.25 -16.24 -4.69
CA LEU A 43 11.52 -16.89 -3.40
C LEU A 43 10.99 -16.06 -2.23
N LEU A 44 11.28 -14.76 -2.24
CA LEU A 44 11.01 -13.82 -1.16
C LEU A 44 10.52 -12.50 -1.75
N GLU A 45 9.57 -11.87 -1.08
CA GLU A 45 9.04 -10.55 -1.40
C GLU A 45 9.03 -9.71 -0.12
N ALA A 46 9.54 -8.48 -0.22
CA ALA A 46 9.58 -7.54 0.88
C ALA A 46 9.02 -6.19 0.44
N LYS A 47 8.11 -5.64 1.23
CA LYS A 47 7.65 -4.25 1.10
C LYS A 47 7.83 -3.53 2.43
N PRO A 48 9.06 -3.10 2.79
CA PRO A 48 9.23 -2.26 3.97
C PRO A 48 8.65 -0.87 3.68
N VAL A 49 7.69 -0.44 4.49
CA VAL A 49 7.02 0.86 4.32
C VAL A 49 7.34 1.73 5.52
N VAL A 50 7.72 2.97 5.27
CA VAL A 50 8.03 3.96 6.29
C VAL A 50 7.20 5.21 6.06
N TYR A 51 6.63 5.74 7.15
CA TYR A 51 5.97 7.03 7.20
C TYR A 51 6.75 7.95 8.14
N TYR A 52 7.09 9.14 7.66
CA TYR A 52 7.69 10.20 8.44
C TYR A 52 6.69 11.34 8.61
N SER A 53 6.21 11.56 9.84
CA SER A 53 5.29 12.66 10.13
C SER A 53 6.03 13.99 10.19
N ILE A 54 5.59 14.93 9.36
CA ILE A 54 5.97 16.35 9.46
C ILE A 54 5.02 17.05 10.44
N TYR A 55 3.75 16.70 10.39
CA TYR A 55 2.69 17.16 11.28
C TYR A 55 1.65 16.06 11.44
N ASN A 56 1.10 15.86 12.65
CA ASN A 56 0.00 14.92 12.89
C ASN A 56 -0.71 15.26 14.21
N ASP A 57 -1.95 15.73 14.15
CA ASP A 57 -2.80 15.95 15.33
C ASP A 57 -4.03 15.02 15.37
N ILE A 58 -4.07 14.01 14.48
CA ILE A 58 -5.21 13.10 14.33
C ILE A 58 -5.62 12.48 15.67
N ARG A 59 -4.67 11.95 16.44
CA ARG A 59 -4.96 11.32 17.74
C ARG A 59 -5.56 12.31 18.72
N GLU A 60 -5.13 13.58 18.69
CA GLU A 60 -5.68 14.63 19.53
C GLU A 60 -7.12 14.95 19.13
N ALA A 61 -7.35 15.20 17.85
CA ALA A 61 -8.67 15.51 17.29
C ALA A 61 -9.70 14.41 17.59
N LEU A 62 -9.33 13.13 17.40
CA LEU A 62 -10.21 12.00 17.66
C LEU A 62 -10.56 11.83 19.15
N ASN A 63 -9.75 12.36 20.06
CA ASN A 63 -9.98 12.30 21.50
C ASN A 63 -10.72 13.53 22.08
N ARG A 64 -11.01 14.55 21.27
CA ARG A 64 -11.83 15.69 21.70
C ARG A 64 -13.31 15.32 21.80
N ASP A 65 -14.02 16.07 22.66
CA ASP A 65 -15.46 15.96 22.87
C ASP A 65 -16.27 16.55 21.70
N THR A 66 -15.76 17.59 21.05
CA THR A 66 -16.36 18.25 19.88
C THR A 66 -15.97 17.55 18.57
N ILE A 67 -16.81 17.61 17.53
CA ILE A 67 -16.42 17.18 16.17
C ILE A 67 -15.38 18.20 15.69
N VAL A 68 -14.15 17.74 15.52
CA VAL A 68 -13.06 18.48 14.88
C VAL A 68 -12.38 17.56 13.89
N ALA A 69 -11.88 18.13 12.79
CA ALA A 69 -10.97 17.41 11.91
C ALA A 69 -9.62 17.24 12.62
N GLY A 70 -8.95 16.13 12.33
CA GLY A 70 -7.54 15.93 12.61
C GLY A 70 -6.80 15.73 11.30
N ASP A 71 -5.60 16.27 11.23
CA ASP A 71 -4.82 16.41 10.02
C ASP A 71 -3.43 15.79 10.22
N ALA A 72 -2.89 15.20 9.14
CA ALA A 72 -1.54 14.71 9.10
C ALA A 72 -0.88 15.07 7.77
N VAL A 73 0.37 15.55 7.84
CA VAL A 73 1.25 15.77 6.70
C VAL A 73 2.48 14.89 6.88
N TYR A 74 2.84 14.12 5.86
CA TYR A 74 3.88 13.11 5.98
C TYR A 74 4.64 12.88 4.68
N LEU A 75 5.80 12.24 4.82
CA LEU A 75 6.50 11.57 3.73
C LEU A 75 6.30 10.07 3.86
N SER A 76 6.03 9.39 2.75
CA SER A 76 5.94 7.92 2.70
C SER A 76 6.98 7.37 1.74
N ILE A 77 7.73 6.36 2.16
CA ILE A 77 8.70 5.65 1.34
C ILE A 77 8.32 4.17 1.35
N GLN A 78 8.06 3.63 0.16
CA GLN A 78 7.48 2.31 -0.05
C GLN A 78 8.30 1.54 -1.10
N PRO A 79 9.48 1.03 -0.75
CA PRO A 79 10.19 0.05 -1.55
C PRO A 79 9.41 -1.27 -1.65
N HIS A 80 9.62 -1.98 -2.75
CA HIS A 80 9.15 -3.32 -3.03
C HIS A 80 10.31 -4.09 -3.67
N LEU A 81 10.73 -5.18 -3.04
CA LEU A 81 11.89 -5.97 -3.42
C LEU A 81 11.49 -7.42 -3.57
N ARG A 82 12.00 -8.10 -4.60
CA ARG A 82 11.82 -9.53 -4.80
C ARG A 82 13.15 -10.22 -5.03
N ILE A 83 13.33 -11.36 -4.36
CA ILE A 83 14.47 -12.26 -4.56
C ILE A 83 14.00 -13.43 -5.41
N TYR A 84 14.75 -13.71 -6.48
CA TYR A 84 14.41 -14.73 -7.47
C TYR A 84 15.27 -15.99 -7.35
N ASP A 85 14.74 -17.13 -7.79
CA ASP A 85 15.40 -18.44 -7.79
C ASP A 85 16.37 -18.58 -8.97
N GLU A 86 17.42 -17.77 -8.97
CA GLU A 86 18.46 -17.75 -10.00
C GLU A 86 19.87 -17.75 -9.39
N ASN A 87 20.90 -17.80 -10.24
CA ASN A 87 22.30 -17.73 -9.82
C ASN A 87 22.52 -16.49 -8.94
N SER A 88 23.06 -16.71 -7.74
CA SER A 88 23.27 -15.68 -6.70
C SER A 88 22.01 -15.06 -6.08
N LYS A 89 20.81 -15.59 -6.38
CA LYS A 89 19.52 -15.15 -5.81
C LYS A 89 19.35 -13.63 -5.87
N PRO A 90 19.35 -13.03 -7.08
CA PRO A 90 19.41 -11.59 -7.23
C PRO A 90 18.09 -10.93 -6.81
N VAL A 91 18.21 -9.65 -6.47
CA VAL A 91 17.08 -8.71 -6.56
C VAL A 91 17.13 -8.11 -7.95
N LYS A 92 16.04 -8.30 -8.72
CA LYS A 92 15.88 -7.71 -10.05
C LYS A 92 14.90 -6.56 -9.99
N THR A 93 15.14 -5.52 -10.81
CA THR A 93 14.17 -4.42 -11.04
C THR A 93 13.43 -3.94 -9.77
N PRO A 94 14.14 -3.63 -8.67
CA PRO A 94 13.52 -3.23 -7.41
C PRO A 94 12.59 -2.05 -7.61
N SER A 95 11.58 -1.92 -6.76
CA SER A 95 10.50 -0.97 -6.97
C SER A 95 10.45 0.04 -5.83
N TYR A 96 10.34 1.33 -6.14
CA TYR A 96 10.41 2.42 -5.17
C TYR A 96 9.31 3.43 -5.42
N LYS A 97 8.38 3.55 -4.47
CA LYS A 97 7.44 4.68 -4.41
C LYS A 97 7.83 5.62 -3.28
N ALA A 98 7.82 6.92 -3.55
CA ALA A 98 8.04 7.96 -2.55
C ALA A 98 6.99 9.06 -2.70
N PHE A 99 6.30 9.39 -1.61
CA PHE A 99 5.18 10.35 -1.58
C PHE A 99 5.39 11.45 -0.56
N ILE A 100 4.88 12.64 -0.88
CA ILE A 100 4.34 13.55 0.13
C ILE A 100 2.83 13.33 0.21
N GLY A 101 2.29 13.28 1.41
CA GLY A 101 0.87 13.04 1.63
C GLY A 101 0.27 13.98 2.67
N TRP A 102 -1.01 14.24 2.48
CA TRP A 102 -1.90 14.84 3.48
C TRP A 102 -3.11 13.94 3.71
N GLN A 103 -3.48 13.76 4.97
CA GLN A 103 -4.69 13.05 5.39
C GLN A 103 -5.47 13.89 6.39
N SER A 104 -6.79 13.95 6.21
CA SER A 104 -7.72 14.54 7.18
C SER A 104 -8.78 13.52 7.58
N ILE A 105 -9.05 13.43 8.87
CA ILE A 105 -10.03 12.52 9.46
C ILE A 105 -10.99 13.27 10.37
N ILE A 106 -12.26 12.88 10.31
CA ILE A 106 -13.32 13.39 11.18
C ILE A 106 -14.05 12.24 11.86
N LYS A 107 -14.28 12.39 13.18
CA LYS A 107 -15.11 11.47 13.97
C LYS A 107 -16.58 11.86 13.84
N THR A 108 -17.41 10.96 13.31
CA THR A 108 -18.86 11.15 13.19
C THR A 108 -19.55 11.09 14.56
N GLU A 109 -20.84 11.44 14.60
CA GLU A 109 -21.64 11.35 15.84
C GLU A 109 -21.72 9.93 16.42
N ASN A 110 -21.65 8.92 15.55
CA ASN A 110 -21.70 7.50 15.94
C ASN A 110 -20.32 6.90 16.25
N ASN A 111 -19.28 7.74 16.41
CA ASN A 111 -17.88 7.33 16.59
C ASN A 111 -17.28 6.51 15.42
N ASN A 112 -17.87 6.63 14.23
CA ASN A 112 -17.23 6.16 12.99
C ASN A 112 -16.25 7.22 12.48
N PHE A 113 -15.34 6.84 11.59
CA PHE A 113 -14.36 7.76 11.02
C PHE A 113 -14.56 7.90 9.52
N LEU A 114 -14.49 9.14 9.05
CA LEU A 114 -14.38 9.48 7.64
C LEU A 114 -13.00 10.11 7.42
N THR A 115 -12.22 9.56 6.51
CA THR A 115 -10.87 10.04 6.18
C THR A 115 -10.79 10.35 4.69
N ALA A 116 -10.13 11.45 4.35
CA ALA A 116 -9.70 11.76 3.00
C ALA A 116 -8.18 11.89 2.94
N ALA A 117 -7.57 11.49 1.83
CA ALA A 117 -6.14 11.60 1.59
C ALA A 117 -5.85 12.12 0.19
N ILE A 118 -4.75 12.87 0.07
CA ILE A 118 -4.07 13.11 -1.20
C ILE A 118 -2.58 12.80 -1.03
N GLU A 119 -2.03 12.02 -1.96
CA GLU A 119 -0.62 11.68 -2.02
C GLU A 119 -0.11 12.02 -3.42
N THR A 120 1.08 12.62 -3.52
CA THR A 120 1.74 12.85 -4.80
C THR A 120 3.21 12.53 -4.69
N GLY A 121 3.78 11.95 -5.75
CA GLY A 121 5.10 11.36 -5.62
C GLY A 121 5.65 10.73 -6.90
N HIS A 122 6.70 9.95 -6.69
CA HIS A 122 7.49 9.32 -7.75
C HIS A 122 7.50 7.80 -7.57
N TYR A 123 7.42 7.08 -8.69
CA TYR A 123 7.45 5.63 -8.77
C TYR A 123 8.51 5.19 -9.78
N SER A 124 9.54 4.45 -9.34
CA SER A 124 10.63 4.02 -10.23
C SER A 124 11.29 2.73 -9.80
N ASN A 125 12.21 2.21 -10.63
CA ASN A 125 13.10 1.11 -10.28
C ASN A 125 14.60 1.44 -10.28
N GLY A 126 14.96 2.65 -10.69
CA GLY A 126 16.35 3.13 -10.71
C GLY A 126 17.27 2.38 -11.68
N GLN A 127 16.71 1.69 -12.68
CA GLN A 127 17.50 1.01 -13.72
C GLN A 127 17.72 1.91 -14.94
N SER A 128 18.66 1.55 -15.83
CA SER A 128 19.05 2.40 -16.97
C SER A 128 18.81 1.79 -18.35
N LYS A 129 18.54 0.48 -18.46
CA LYS A 129 18.37 -0.18 -19.77
C LYS A 129 16.96 0.01 -20.32
N SER A 130 16.82 -0.22 -21.62
CA SER A 130 15.53 -0.22 -22.30
C SER A 130 14.55 -1.19 -21.65
N ALA A 131 13.27 -0.81 -21.61
CA ALA A 131 12.19 -1.63 -21.08
C ALA A 131 12.04 -2.97 -21.81
N PHE A 132 12.36 -3.01 -23.11
CA PHE A 132 12.15 -4.15 -24.00
C PHE A 132 13.44 -4.62 -24.69
N SER A 133 14.60 -4.23 -24.17
CA SER A 133 15.91 -4.72 -24.64
C SER A 133 16.99 -4.61 -23.57
N GLU A 134 17.87 -5.59 -23.50
CA GLU A 134 19.07 -5.57 -22.64
C GLU A 134 20.26 -4.87 -23.32
N ASP A 135 20.21 -4.72 -24.65
CA ASP A 135 21.31 -4.21 -25.47
C ASP A 135 21.39 -2.68 -25.45
N PHE A 136 20.24 -2.01 -25.36
CA PHE A 136 20.15 -0.56 -25.44
C PHE A 136 19.96 0.10 -24.08
N GLU A 137 20.59 1.25 -23.88
CA GLU A 137 20.22 2.14 -22.78
C GLU A 137 18.82 2.71 -23.03
N ASP A 138 18.11 3.03 -21.95
CA ASP A 138 16.83 3.69 -22.03
C ASP A 138 16.96 5.06 -22.74
N ASN A 139 15.90 5.48 -23.43
CA ASN A 139 15.84 6.73 -24.19
C ASN A 139 16.81 6.89 -25.38
N THR A 140 17.59 5.89 -25.78
CA THR A 140 18.32 5.95 -27.06
C THR A 140 17.36 5.84 -28.25
N PRO A 141 17.72 6.33 -29.45
CA PRO A 141 16.89 6.18 -30.64
C PRO A 141 16.50 4.72 -30.92
N GLU A 142 17.42 3.77 -30.70
CA GLU A 142 17.19 2.35 -30.88
C GLU A 142 16.17 1.82 -29.86
N SER A 143 16.30 2.20 -28.59
CA SER A 143 15.32 1.83 -27.56
C SER A 143 13.93 2.41 -27.84
N ARG A 144 13.84 3.63 -28.37
CA ARG A 144 12.55 4.27 -28.69
C ARG A 144 11.90 3.63 -29.90
N ALA A 145 12.69 3.28 -30.92
CA ALA A 145 12.19 2.58 -32.10
C ALA A 145 11.52 1.24 -31.76
N LEU A 146 11.92 0.57 -30.68
CA LEU A 146 11.24 -0.66 -30.22
C LEU A 146 9.76 -0.43 -29.88
N TYR A 147 9.38 0.77 -29.46
CA TYR A 147 7.98 1.09 -29.18
C TYR A 147 7.16 1.26 -30.47
N ASP A 148 7.78 1.66 -31.58
CA ASP A 148 7.10 1.79 -32.88
C ASP A 148 6.68 0.42 -33.45
N ASP A 149 7.35 -0.65 -33.02
CA ASP A 149 7.06 -2.04 -33.42
C ASP A 149 6.01 -2.72 -32.50
N ILE A 150 5.62 -2.08 -31.39
CA ILE A 150 4.60 -2.61 -30.47
C ILE A 150 3.21 -2.42 -31.10
N THR A 151 2.51 -3.52 -31.27
CA THR A 151 1.11 -3.56 -31.72
C THR A 151 0.23 -4.22 -30.66
N ASP A 152 -1.09 -4.09 -30.81
CA ASP A 152 -2.09 -4.74 -29.94
C ASP A 152 -1.91 -6.27 -29.82
N ASP A 153 -1.29 -6.92 -30.81
CA ASP A 153 -1.03 -8.38 -30.82
C ASP A 153 0.33 -8.76 -30.19
N THR A 154 1.14 -7.79 -29.76
CA THR A 154 2.48 -8.03 -29.23
C THR A 154 2.42 -8.60 -27.82
N ASN A 155 3.11 -9.71 -27.57
CA ASN A 155 3.25 -10.25 -26.21
C ASN A 155 4.37 -9.53 -25.45
N LEU A 156 4.04 -8.41 -24.81
CA LEU A 156 5.01 -7.59 -24.06
C LEU A 156 5.68 -8.35 -22.90
N SER A 157 5.04 -9.38 -22.35
CA SER A 157 5.60 -10.20 -21.27
C SER A 157 6.77 -11.07 -21.73
N GLU A 158 6.81 -11.43 -23.01
CA GLU A 158 7.91 -12.24 -23.58
C GLU A 158 9.16 -11.41 -23.87
N ILE A 159 9.00 -10.14 -24.25
CA ILE A 159 10.09 -9.26 -24.66
C ILE A 159 10.56 -8.30 -23.56
N LEU A 160 9.95 -8.35 -22.39
CA LEU A 160 10.28 -7.47 -21.27
C LEU A 160 11.73 -7.69 -20.79
N ASN A 161 12.49 -6.61 -20.66
CA ASN A 161 13.78 -6.63 -19.99
C ASN A 161 13.59 -6.73 -18.47
N ARG A 162 13.68 -7.97 -17.97
CA ARG A 162 13.48 -8.31 -16.55
C ARG A 162 14.73 -8.10 -15.69
N SER A 163 15.89 -7.91 -16.30
CA SER A 163 17.14 -7.74 -15.57
C SER A 163 17.36 -6.28 -15.15
N SER A 164 17.12 -5.36 -16.08
CA SER A 164 17.62 -3.98 -16.01
C SER A 164 16.73 -2.96 -16.72
N GLY A 165 15.55 -3.37 -17.19
CA GLY A 165 14.63 -2.47 -17.87
C GLY A 165 14.18 -1.34 -16.95
N ASN A 166 14.39 -0.09 -17.36
CA ASN A 166 13.99 1.09 -16.61
C ASN A 166 12.46 1.13 -16.45
N PHE A 167 12.00 1.68 -15.34
CA PHE A 167 10.63 2.13 -15.13
C PHE A 167 10.67 3.38 -14.26
N SER A 168 9.99 4.45 -14.68
CA SER A 168 9.93 5.70 -13.94
C SER A 168 8.67 6.49 -14.32
N THR A 169 7.93 6.98 -13.32
CA THR A 169 6.74 7.80 -13.52
C THR A 169 6.43 8.62 -12.28
N ASN A 170 5.69 9.72 -12.43
CA ASN A 170 5.11 10.42 -11.29
C ASN A 170 3.63 10.07 -11.18
N LEU A 171 3.08 10.17 -9.97
CA LEU A 171 1.68 9.87 -9.76
C LEU A 171 1.07 10.72 -8.65
N THR A 172 -0.25 10.87 -8.73
CA THR A 172 -1.07 11.47 -7.68
C THR A 172 -2.21 10.52 -7.37
N ARG A 173 -2.49 10.33 -6.07
CA ARG A 173 -3.51 9.43 -5.54
C ARG A 173 -4.44 10.19 -4.61
N LEU A 174 -5.72 10.07 -4.84
CA LEU A 174 -6.79 10.56 -3.98
C LEU A 174 -7.44 9.35 -3.31
N SER A 175 -7.69 9.41 -2.01
CA SER A 175 -8.32 8.31 -1.28
C SER A 175 -9.41 8.80 -0.33
N LEU A 176 -10.47 8.02 -0.24
CA LEU A 176 -11.54 8.19 0.73
C LEU A 176 -11.68 6.90 1.52
N ASN A 177 -11.76 7.02 2.83
CA ASN A 177 -11.97 5.90 3.73
C ASN A 177 -13.13 6.16 4.67
N TYR A 178 -14.00 5.17 4.83
CA TYR A 178 -15.02 5.17 5.87
C TYR A 178 -14.82 3.95 6.77
N ARG A 179 -14.62 4.20 8.06
CA ARG A 179 -14.37 3.18 9.08
C ARG A 179 -15.50 3.14 10.09
N ILE A 180 -16.20 2.03 10.14
CA ILE A 180 -17.21 1.71 11.15
C ILE A 180 -16.49 1.05 12.32
N ASN A 181 -16.71 1.55 13.54
CA ASN A 181 -16.05 1.03 14.75
C ASN A 181 -17.08 0.61 15.78
N THR A 182 -16.84 -0.53 16.41
CA THR A 182 -17.50 -0.96 17.64
C THR A 182 -16.49 -0.91 18.76
N PHE A 183 -16.84 -0.29 19.88
CA PHE A 183 -15.97 -0.14 21.03
C PHE A 183 -16.44 -0.97 22.23
N ASP A 184 -15.52 -1.37 23.11
CA ASP A 184 -15.88 -1.93 24.41
C ASP A 184 -16.24 -0.83 25.43
N LYS A 185 -16.52 -1.25 26.67
CA LYS A 185 -16.82 -0.36 27.80
C LYS A 185 -15.68 0.61 28.15
N ASP A 186 -14.45 0.26 27.80
CA ASP A 186 -13.24 1.04 28.04
C ASP A 186 -12.86 1.89 26.80
N ASN A 187 -13.73 1.86 25.77
CA ASN A 187 -13.59 2.54 24.49
C ASN A 187 -12.41 2.07 23.66
N TYR A 188 -12.02 0.82 23.85
CA TYR A 188 -11.10 0.12 23.00
C TYR A 188 -11.83 -0.42 21.76
N PRO A 189 -11.29 -0.23 20.53
CA PRO A 189 -11.90 -0.78 19.33
C PRO A 189 -11.94 -2.33 19.39
N LEU A 190 -13.14 -2.90 19.46
CA LEU A 190 -13.35 -4.36 19.44
C LEU A 190 -13.37 -4.90 18.02
N GLN A 191 -14.10 -4.22 17.15
CA GLN A 191 -14.31 -4.60 15.76
C GLN A 191 -14.33 -3.35 14.89
N SER A 192 -13.80 -3.46 13.67
CA SER A 192 -13.93 -2.41 12.69
C SER A 192 -14.08 -2.93 11.27
N HIS A 193 -14.88 -2.22 10.49
CA HIS A 193 -15.00 -2.38 9.05
C HIS A 193 -14.48 -1.12 8.39
N SER A 194 -13.46 -1.24 7.56
CA SER A 194 -12.80 -0.14 6.87
C SER A 194 -13.00 -0.30 5.37
N PHE A 195 -13.62 0.70 4.74
CA PHE A 195 -13.87 0.72 3.31
C PHE A 195 -13.07 1.88 2.72
N THR A 196 -12.13 1.57 1.83
CA THR A 196 -11.31 2.59 1.17
C THR A 196 -11.56 2.52 -0.34
N MET A 197 -11.77 3.67 -0.96
CA MET A 197 -11.74 3.85 -2.40
C MET A 197 -10.62 4.82 -2.73
N ALA A 198 -9.81 4.51 -3.73
CA ALA A 198 -8.79 5.42 -4.22
C ALA A 198 -8.82 5.54 -5.74
N TYR A 199 -8.40 6.69 -6.21
CA TYR A 199 -8.16 6.97 -7.61
C TYR A 199 -6.75 7.51 -7.76
N GLN A 200 -5.99 6.89 -8.65
CA GLN A 200 -4.62 7.24 -8.94
C GLN A 200 -4.48 7.62 -10.41
N ILE A 201 -3.70 8.66 -10.65
CA ILE A 201 -3.33 9.11 -11.99
C ILE A 201 -1.81 9.13 -12.13
N TYR A 202 -1.31 8.51 -13.18
CA TYR A 202 0.08 8.60 -13.60
C TYR A 202 0.27 9.83 -14.50
N HIS A 203 1.36 10.57 -14.33
CA HIS A 203 1.62 11.82 -15.04
C HIS A 203 3.10 12.21 -15.02
N ASN A 204 3.46 13.24 -15.77
CA ASN A 204 4.83 13.75 -15.87
C ASN A 204 5.19 14.87 -14.87
N ARG A 205 4.33 15.15 -13.88
CA ARG A 205 4.53 16.26 -12.94
C ARG A 205 4.96 15.75 -11.56
N PHE A 206 6.22 15.93 -11.19
CA PHE A 206 6.71 15.67 -9.85
C PHE A 206 6.01 16.57 -8.83
N LEU A 207 5.46 15.96 -7.78
CA LEU A 207 4.62 16.61 -6.78
C LEU A 207 3.45 17.43 -7.37
N GLY A 208 2.99 17.07 -8.57
CA GLY A 208 1.91 17.74 -9.29
C GLY A 208 2.28 19.05 -10.00
N VAL A 209 3.49 19.59 -9.80
CA VAL A 209 3.85 20.95 -10.29
C VAL A 209 5.16 21.04 -11.07
N PHE A 210 6.14 20.16 -10.84
CA PHE A 210 7.44 20.26 -11.50
C PHE A 210 7.59 19.26 -12.65
N GLN A 211 8.05 19.71 -13.81
CA GLN A 211 8.27 18.85 -14.99
C GLN A 211 9.64 18.16 -14.93
N PHE A 212 9.80 17.23 -13.99
CA PHE A 212 10.95 16.32 -13.94
C PHE A 212 10.55 14.96 -13.35
N GLY A 213 11.41 13.96 -13.52
CA GLY A 213 11.10 12.55 -13.22
C GLY A 213 10.76 11.82 -14.50
N GLY A 214 11.48 10.72 -14.77
CA GLY A 214 11.66 10.02 -16.05
C GLY A 214 10.40 9.39 -16.64
N TYR A 215 9.38 10.22 -16.86
CA TYR A 215 8.16 9.87 -17.55
C TYR A 215 8.47 9.57 -19.01
N ASN A 216 8.28 8.31 -19.40
CA ASN A 216 8.25 7.87 -20.79
C ASN A 216 6.79 7.87 -21.27
N PRO A 217 6.37 8.79 -22.16
CA PRO A 217 5.00 8.84 -22.68
C PRO A 217 4.50 7.50 -23.23
N GLU A 218 5.39 6.78 -23.91
CA GLU A 218 5.12 5.51 -24.59
C GLU A 218 4.81 4.39 -23.58
N ASP A 219 5.36 4.45 -22.37
CA ASP A 219 5.03 3.48 -21.33
C ASP A 219 3.62 3.69 -20.76
N ILE A 220 3.09 4.92 -20.76
CA ILE A 220 1.70 5.17 -20.30
C ILE A 220 0.69 4.46 -21.18
N ASP A 221 0.95 4.36 -22.47
CA ASP A 221 0.06 3.66 -23.39
C ASP A 221 0.02 2.15 -23.11
N ILE A 222 1.03 1.63 -22.40
CA ILE A 222 1.11 0.24 -21.96
C ILE A 222 0.37 0.04 -20.63
N TYR A 223 0.80 0.72 -19.56
CA TYR A 223 0.32 0.45 -18.20
C TYR A 223 -0.93 1.26 -17.80
N GLY A 224 -1.39 2.15 -18.68
CA GLY A 224 -2.54 3.02 -18.49
C GLY A 224 -2.27 4.22 -17.59
N ARG A 225 -3.01 5.29 -17.82
CA ARG A 225 -2.91 6.53 -17.04
C ARG A 225 -3.68 6.43 -15.72
N HIS A 226 -4.71 5.61 -15.68
CA HIS A 226 -5.68 5.61 -14.60
C HIS A 226 -5.63 4.31 -13.79
N GLN A 227 -5.75 4.42 -12.48
CA GLN A 227 -5.90 3.27 -11.61
C GLN A 227 -6.98 3.55 -10.56
N ILE A 228 -7.95 2.64 -10.46
CA ILE A 228 -9.01 2.66 -9.46
C ILE A 228 -8.71 1.56 -8.44
N GLU A 229 -8.84 1.89 -7.16
CA GLU A 229 -8.57 0.95 -6.08
C GLU A 229 -9.78 0.87 -5.15
N ALA A 230 -10.12 -0.36 -4.77
CA ALA A 230 -11.13 -0.64 -3.75
C ALA A 230 -10.53 -1.55 -2.69
N TRP A 231 -10.66 -1.16 -1.44
CA TRP A 231 -10.16 -1.86 -0.26
C TRP A 231 -11.27 -2.08 0.73
N TYR A 232 -11.30 -3.30 1.25
CA TYR A 232 -12.07 -3.63 2.41
C TYR A 232 -11.16 -4.28 3.45
N GLU A 233 -11.33 -3.86 4.70
CA GLU A 233 -10.70 -4.51 5.83
C GLU A 233 -11.66 -4.70 6.99
N PHE A 234 -11.68 -5.93 7.48
CA PHE A 234 -12.28 -6.27 8.75
C PHE A 234 -11.16 -6.47 9.79
N THR A 235 -11.31 -5.88 10.96
CA THR A 235 -10.45 -6.13 12.13
C THR A 235 -11.33 -6.57 13.29
N ALA A 236 -10.91 -7.59 14.02
CA ALA A 236 -11.57 -8.02 15.23
C ALA A 236 -10.60 -8.67 16.22
N HIS A 237 -11.08 -8.95 17.42
CA HIS A 237 -10.32 -9.60 18.47
C HIS A 237 -10.90 -10.97 18.80
N PHE A 238 -10.02 -11.93 19.03
CA PHE A 238 -10.35 -13.23 19.61
C PHE A 238 -9.41 -13.51 20.78
N LYS A 239 -9.97 -13.57 21.99
CA LYS A 239 -9.18 -13.61 23.23
C LYS A 239 -8.21 -12.42 23.27
N LYS A 240 -6.91 -12.66 23.43
CA LYS A 240 -5.85 -11.64 23.43
C LYS A 240 -5.19 -11.48 22.05
N MET A 241 -5.83 -11.90 20.98
CA MET A 241 -5.28 -11.83 19.63
C MET A 241 -6.16 -10.91 18.78
N ARG A 242 -5.53 -10.01 18.03
CA ARG A 242 -6.19 -9.24 16.99
C ARG A 242 -6.00 -9.94 15.67
N TYR A 243 -7.01 -9.95 14.82
CA TYR A 243 -6.88 -10.47 13.45
C TYR A 243 -7.52 -9.51 12.46
N SER A 244 -7.02 -9.52 11.23
CA SER A 244 -7.59 -8.75 10.14
C SER A 244 -7.78 -9.60 8.89
N LEU A 245 -8.87 -9.34 8.18
CA LEU A 245 -9.15 -9.87 6.85
C LEU A 245 -9.22 -8.69 5.90
N THR A 246 -8.43 -8.72 4.83
CA THR A 246 -8.33 -7.63 3.86
C THR A 246 -8.60 -8.16 2.47
N GLN A 247 -9.36 -7.40 1.69
CA GLN A 247 -9.57 -7.60 0.26
C GLN A 247 -9.19 -6.31 -0.46
N ARG A 248 -8.35 -6.42 -1.46
CA ARG A 248 -7.86 -5.32 -2.29
C ARG A 248 -8.18 -5.61 -3.75
N VAL A 249 -8.71 -4.64 -4.48
CA VAL A 249 -8.96 -4.74 -5.92
C VAL A 249 -8.39 -3.50 -6.59
N PHE A 250 -7.67 -3.69 -7.68
CA PHE A 250 -7.07 -2.66 -8.50
C PHE A 250 -7.55 -2.83 -9.94
N LEU A 251 -7.85 -1.73 -10.61
CA LEU A 251 -8.31 -1.70 -11.99
C LEU A 251 -7.61 -0.60 -12.76
N HIS A 252 -6.99 -0.94 -13.89
CA HIS A 252 -6.47 -0.02 -14.88
C HIS A 252 -7.36 -0.10 -16.12
N PRO A 253 -8.24 0.87 -16.37
CA PRO A 253 -9.22 0.76 -17.45
C PRO A 253 -8.65 1.06 -18.85
N ASP A 254 -7.45 1.61 -18.94
CA ASP A 254 -6.88 2.22 -20.14
C ASP A 254 -5.48 1.66 -20.47
N VAL A 255 -5.29 0.35 -20.32
CA VAL A 255 -4.02 -0.34 -20.61
C VAL A 255 -3.98 -0.92 -22.03
N HIS A 256 -2.78 -1.19 -22.52
CA HIS A 256 -2.55 -1.93 -23.77
C HIS A 256 -3.13 -3.36 -23.69
N PRO A 257 -3.61 -3.96 -24.78
CA PRO A 257 -4.23 -5.29 -24.76
C PRO A 257 -3.38 -6.43 -24.18
N SER A 258 -2.05 -6.29 -24.22
CA SER A 258 -1.11 -7.24 -23.62
C SER A 258 -0.92 -7.07 -22.10
N ALA A 259 -1.47 -6.02 -21.51
CA ALA A 259 -1.41 -5.75 -20.08
C ALA A 259 -2.67 -6.22 -19.37
N GLU A 260 -2.52 -6.65 -18.12
CA GLU A 260 -3.63 -7.18 -17.34
C GLU A 260 -4.38 -6.02 -16.64
N LEU A 261 -5.69 -5.94 -16.90
CA LEU A 261 -6.53 -4.83 -16.47
C LEU A 261 -6.73 -4.76 -14.96
N TYR A 262 -6.67 -5.89 -14.26
CA TYR A 262 -7.08 -5.95 -12.86
C TYR A 262 -6.15 -6.80 -12.00
N ARG A 263 -6.16 -6.50 -10.71
CA ARG A 263 -5.51 -7.30 -9.67
C ARG A 263 -6.40 -7.40 -8.46
N SER A 264 -6.37 -8.56 -7.81
CA SER A 264 -7.05 -8.82 -6.57
C SER A 264 -6.09 -9.42 -5.56
N GLU A 265 -6.12 -8.91 -4.32
CA GLU A 265 -5.34 -9.44 -3.20
C GLU A 265 -6.25 -9.71 -2.01
N THR A 266 -6.23 -10.93 -1.51
CA THR A 266 -6.88 -11.33 -0.26
C THR A 266 -5.81 -11.65 0.76
N SER A 267 -5.92 -11.10 1.97
CA SER A 267 -5.00 -11.44 3.06
C SER A 267 -5.70 -11.65 4.39
N ALA A 268 -5.18 -12.59 5.18
CA ALA A 268 -5.53 -12.78 6.57
C ALA A 268 -4.29 -12.56 7.43
N THR A 269 -4.41 -11.76 8.48
CA THR A 269 -3.31 -11.49 9.41
C THR A 269 -3.75 -11.76 10.83
N LEU A 270 -2.88 -12.39 11.62
CA LEU A 270 -3.03 -12.60 13.05
C LEU A 270 -1.94 -11.84 13.80
N TYR A 271 -2.32 -11.04 14.77
CA TYR A 271 -1.46 -10.27 15.68
C TYR A 271 -1.53 -10.88 17.09
N PRO A 272 -0.55 -11.71 17.48
CA PRO A 272 -0.49 -12.30 18.81
C PRO A 272 -0.39 -11.23 19.90
N TRP A 273 -1.09 -11.43 21.02
CA TRP A 273 -1.12 -10.53 22.18
C TRP A 273 -1.53 -9.08 21.87
N ASP A 274 -2.23 -8.89 20.73
CA ASP A 274 -2.57 -7.57 20.22
C ASP A 274 -1.34 -6.66 20.06
N GLY A 275 -0.22 -7.26 19.65
CA GLY A 275 1.01 -6.54 19.34
C GLY A 275 1.00 -5.91 17.93
N ASP A 276 2.08 -5.20 17.64
CA ASP A 276 2.31 -4.57 16.35
C ASP A 276 2.74 -5.60 15.28
N LEU A 277 3.41 -6.70 15.67
CA LEU A 277 3.87 -7.75 14.74
C LEU A 277 2.77 -8.78 14.46
N GLY A 278 2.53 -9.08 13.19
CA GLY A 278 1.54 -10.04 12.72
C GLY A 278 2.12 -11.11 11.79
N ILE A 279 1.48 -12.28 11.80
CA ILE A 279 1.70 -13.37 10.84
C ILE A 279 0.62 -13.25 9.77
N MET A 280 1.02 -13.17 8.51
CA MET A 280 0.14 -12.93 7.37
C MET A 280 0.15 -14.11 6.41
N ALA A 281 -1.04 -14.48 5.92
CA ALA A 281 -1.22 -15.24 4.69
C ALA A 281 -1.87 -14.34 3.64
N ARG A 282 -1.37 -14.39 2.40
CA ARG A 282 -1.85 -13.54 1.29
C ARG A 282 -1.93 -14.33 0.00
N PHE A 283 -3.06 -14.22 -0.69
CA PHE A 283 -3.27 -14.69 -2.05
C PHE A 283 -3.49 -13.50 -2.98
N SER A 284 -2.80 -13.47 -4.12
CA SER A 284 -2.95 -12.44 -5.14
C SER A 284 -3.09 -13.07 -6.52
N PHE A 285 -3.87 -12.44 -7.41
CA PHE A 285 -3.99 -12.82 -8.81
C PHE A 285 -4.33 -11.59 -9.66
N GLY A 286 -4.17 -11.71 -10.99
CA GLY A 286 -4.18 -10.57 -11.90
C GLY A 286 -2.78 -9.96 -12.04
N PHE A 287 -2.71 -8.70 -12.45
CA PHE A 287 -1.45 -8.10 -12.88
C PHE A 287 -0.38 -8.15 -11.78
N ASP A 288 0.88 -8.30 -12.17
CA ASP A 288 2.01 -8.22 -11.26
C ASP A 288 2.33 -6.76 -10.93
N ASP A 289 2.22 -6.42 -9.65
CA ASP A 289 2.41 -5.06 -9.14
C ASP A 289 3.89 -4.69 -8.95
N TYR A 290 4.81 -5.49 -9.49
CA TYR A 290 6.25 -5.27 -9.44
C TYR A 290 6.78 -4.71 -10.75
N ASN A 291 6.76 -3.38 -10.92
CA ASN A 291 7.48 -2.57 -11.94
C ASN A 291 7.63 -3.14 -13.37
N TYR A 292 6.76 -4.07 -13.77
CA TYR A 292 6.77 -4.76 -15.05
C TYR A 292 5.61 -4.29 -15.92
N ARG A 293 5.26 -3.00 -15.83
CA ARG A 293 4.22 -2.37 -16.67
C ARG A 293 2.88 -3.14 -16.69
N PHE A 294 2.64 -3.94 -15.64
CA PHE A 294 1.43 -4.76 -15.46
C PHE A 294 1.17 -5.80 -16.57
N VAL A 295 2.20 -6.17 -17.34
CA VAL A 295 2.06 -7.15 -18.44
C VAL A 295 2.04 -8.60 -17.96
N ASP A 296 2.67 -8.88 -16.82
CA ASP A 296 2.60 -10.20 -16.21
C ASP A 296 1.32 -10.34 -15.38
N SER A 297 0.74 -11.54 -15.38
CA SER A 297 -0.41 -11.90 -14.56
C SER A 297 -0.28 -13.34 -14.09
N TYR A 298 -0.22 -13.56 -12.79
CA TYR A 298 -0.13 -14.91 -12.23
C TYR A 298 -0.65 -14.98 -10.79
N PRO A 299 -1.28 -16.11 -10.41
CA PRO A 299 -1.68 -16.34 -9.03
C PRO A 299 -0.44 -16.61 -8.17
N ARG A 300 -0.45 -16.05 -6.96
CA ARG A 300 0.61 -16.23 -5.96
C ARG A 300 0.04 -16.36 -4.56
N PHE A 301 0.52 -17.34 -3.81
CA PHE A 301 0.25 -17.51 -2.39
C PHE A 301 1.51 -17.19 -1.58
N SER A 302 1.35 -16.46 -0.48
CA SER A 302 2.44 -15.99 0.40
C SER A 302 2.11 -16.24 1.85
N ILE A 303 3.12 -16.57 2.65
CA ILE A 303 3.08 -16.50 4.10
C ILE A 303 4.26 -15.65 4.55
N GLY A 304 4.03 -14.78 5.53
CA GLY A 304 5.04 -13.83 5.96
C GLY A 304 4.74 -13.16 7.29
N LEU A 305 5.57 -12.17 7.57
CA LEU A 305 5.43 -11.26 8.69
C LEU A 305 5.00 -9.89 8.17
N THR A 306 4.13 -9.23 8.91
CA THR A 306 3.75 -7.83 8.71
C THR A 306 3.80 -7.13 10.06
N TRP A 307 3.84 -5.81 10.05
CA TRP A 307 3.77 -5.06 11.29
C TRP A 307 2.93 -3.81 11.12
N ASP A 308 2.04 -3.59 12.08
CA ASP A 308 1.11 -2.49 12.11
C ASP A 308 1.59 -1.43 13.09
N TRP A 309 2.22 -0.37 12.56
CA TRP A 309 2.67 0.77 13.35
C TRP A 309 1.50 1.63 13.87
N PHE A 310 0.28 1.40 13.36
CA PHE A 310 -0.90 2.23 13.60
C PHE A 310 -1.95 1.46 14.37
N THR A 311 -1.51 0.83 15.46
CA THR A 311 -2.36 0.00 16.31
C THR A 311 -3.62 0.74 16.79
N PRO A 312 -4.75 0.00 16.95
CA PRO A 312 -5.93 0.50 17.61
C PRO A 312 -5.55 1.19 18.91
N PHE A 313 -6.16 2.35 19.15
CA PHE A 313 -5.96 3.12 20.36
C PHE A 313 -7.31 3.50 20.94
N VAL A 314 -7.31 3.76 22.25
CA VAL A 314 -8.52 4.20 22.95
C VAL A 314 -8.96 5.54 22.39
N VAL A 315 -10.21 5.63 22.00
CA VAL A 315 -10.83 6.87 21.50
C VAL A 315 -11.91 7.29 22.47
N LYS A 316 -11.87 8.53 22.94
CA LYS A 316 -12.95 9.03 23.81
C LYS A 316 -14.30 8.98 23.05
N PRO A 317 -15.29 8.21 23.54
CA PRO A 317 -16.56 8.03 22.87
C PRO A 317 -17.41 9.30 23.01
N ARG A 318 -18.24 9.62 22.02
CA ARG A 318 -19.23 10.70 22.13
C ARG A 318 -20.49 10.29 22.92
N ARG A 319 -20.84 9.01 22.87
CA ARG A 319 -21.98 8.39 23.56
C ARG A 319 -21.53 7.02 24.08
N MET A 320 -21.96 6.62 25.27
CA MET A 320 -21.72 5.27 25.79
C MET A 320 -22.32 4.24 24.82
N GLN A 321 -21.48 3.37 24.25
CA GLN A 321 -21.89 2.27 23.37
C GLN A 321 -22.03 0.94 24.12
N VAL A 322 -22.36 0.98 25.41
CA VAL A 322 -22.54 -0.25 26.19
C VAL A 322 -23.93 -0.82 25.88
N PRO A 323 -24.07 -2.11 25.50
CA PRO A 323 -25.37 -2.76 25.53
C PRO A 323 -25.92 -2.69 26.96
N GLN A 324 -27.11 -2.14 27.13
CA GLN A 324 -27.84 -2.30 28.38
C GLN A 324 -28.24 -3.78 28.49
N ASN A 325 -27.42 -4.57 29.18
CA ASN A 325 -27.78 -5.91 29.64
C ASN A 325 -27.84 -5.91 31.16
#